data_AF-W7L1A8-F1
#
_entry.id   AF-W7L1A8-F1
#
_cell.length_a   1.000
_cell.length_b   1.000
_cell.length_c   1.000
_cell.angle_alpha   90.00
_cell.angle_beta   90.00
_cell.angle_gamma   90.00
#
_symmetry.space_group_name_H-M   'P 1'
#
loop_
_entity.id
_entity.type
_entity.pdbx_description
1 polymer ?
#
loop_
_entity_poly.entity_id
_entity_poly.type
_entity_poly.pdbx_seq_one_letter_code
_entity_poly.pdbx_strand_id
1 'polypeptide(L)'
;METINKQIISVDLKKSTMIPLPQFIQNDTNILEVHVKDNGDEADFTNIGKVVVNYKRPDKLVISRLLSASNNLVTYEIGLQEMEVAGHAEVELQFFSADALQRISTKRFKVFMYESIGTDNIFEDSGDLTILQELFVEVEDLNNRMELAESDRESAETTRVNAESARTAAESDRSTAEAGRVSAEQARITAETARQNQESTRQTNEDVRVSQENARNAAEQSRQTNTQNAIDNAVAATNNANQAADNANSIANTLIHRGEYDPLVTYVPRNVVSYFGSGYMNIAESTGIDPTNSTNWLMVSSKGDQGIQGIQGEPGPKGEPGTGNVNSVNGKYGPDIELNASDVGAISATEKGAPNGVPTLDENGKVPADQIDSSGYAPQTEFAQLQDDVTRHQADDVKHITAAERTSWNAKETPDGARIKVEQTDFKTYKSGKDSNGIFTTVEYKRSDESLAIKSVLSGGTSPNYTTRTITYYDLDGTTVQKTTTFTLSYDADGDLISEV
;
A
#
# COMPACT_ATOMS: atom_id res chain seq x y z
N MET A 1 38.48 18.74 66.71
CA MET A 1 37.51 18.11 67.63
C MET A 1 36.14 18.56 67.16
N GLU A 2 35.38 17.70 66.51
CA GLU A 2 33.99 18.04 66.17
C GLU A 2 33.20 18.21 67.47
N THR A 3 32.69 19.40 67.70
CA THR A 3 31.79 19.66 68.83
C THR A 3 30.44 19.03 68.50
N ILE A 4 30.23 17.78 68.91
CA ILE A 4 28.94 17.11 68.73
C ILE A 4 27.97 17.62 69.80
N ASN A 5 26.97 18.39 69.39
CA ASN A 5 25.89 18.84 70.26
C ASN A 5 24.70 17.88 70.12
N LYS A 6 24.65 16.89 71.02
CA LYS A 6 23.56 15.91 71.09
C LYS A 6 22.54 16.31 72.16
N GLN A 7 21.27 16.38 71.79
CA GLN A 7 20.18 16.63 72.73
C GLN A 7 19.09 15.58 72.61
N ILE A 8 18.51 15.23 73.75
CA ILE A 8 17.51 14.17 73.86
C ILE A 8 16.20 14.78 74.34
N ILE A 9 15.12 14.50 73.62
CA ILE A 9 13.76 14.89 74.02
C ILE A 9 12.81 13.69 74.03
N SER A 10 11.70 13.84 74.74
CA SER A 10 10.61 12.86 74.72
C SER A 10 9.34 13.50 74.20
N VAL A 11 8.74 12.87 73.19
CA VAL A 11 7.53 13.35 72.52
C VAL A 11 6.46 12.27 72.58
N ASP A 12 5.28 12.62 73.09
CA ASP A 12 4.12 11.73 73.11
C ASP A 12 3.20 12.02 71.91
N LEU A 13 2.77 10.97 71.21
CA LEU A 13 1.91 11.07 70.04
C LEU A 13 0.48 11.52 70.37
N LYS A 14 0.00 11.26 71.59
CA LYS A 14 -1.39 11.51 72.00
C LYS A 14 -1.51 12.52 73.13
N LYS A 15 -0.60 12.50 74.11
CA LYS A 15 -0.60 13.42 75.25
C LYS A 15 0.20 14.68 74.96
N SER A 16 -0.20 15.79 75.58
CA SER A 16 0.63 17.00 75.58
C SER A 16 1.72 16.84 76.64
N THR A 17 2.95 16.61 76.22
CA THR A 17 4.12 16.62 77.10
C THR A 17 4.83 17.96 77.01
N MET A 18 5.44 18.41 78.11
CA MET A 18 6.32 19.58 78.09
C MET A 18 7.66 19.14 77.49
N ILE A 19 7.96 19.66 76.31
CA ILE A 19 9.22 19.36 75.61
C ILE A 19 10.20 20.49 75.93
N PRO A 20 11.37 20.20 76.54
CA PRO A 20 12.41 21.21 76.72
C PRO A 20 12.86 21.69 75.33
N LEU A 21 12.99 23.01 75.14
CA LEU A 21 13.37 23.61 73.86
C LEU A 21 14.80 23.18 73.50
N PRO A 22 15.00 22.34 72.46
CA PRO A 22 16.34 21.96 72.05
C PRO A 22 17.06 23.15 71.42
N GLN A 23 18.35 23.30 71.73
CA GLN A 23 19.16 24.45 71.33
C GLN A 23 20.44 24.02 70.61
N PHE A 24 20.60 24.42 69.37
CA PHE A 24 21.73 24.03 68.52
C PHE A 24 22.46 25.25 67.99
N ILE A 25 23.69 25.08 67.50
CA ILE A 25 24.53 26.16 66.95
C ILE A 25 24.77 25.85 65.48
N GLN A 26 24.65 26.85 64.59
CA GLN A 26 24.95 26.66 63.17
C GLN A 26 26.34 26.05 62.95
N ASN A 27 26.46 25.21 61.93
CA ASN A 27 27.72 24.58 61.48
C ASN A 27 28.34 23.56 62.46
N ASP A 28 27.77 23.35 63.66
CA ASP A 28 28.11 22.21 64.51
C ASP A 28 27.43 20.91 64.01
N THR A 29 27.99 19.77 64.40
CA THR A 29 27.31 18.47 64.25
C THR A 29 26.19 18.36 65.29
N ASN A 30 24.98 18.74 64.89
CA ASN A 30 23.81 18.81 65.77
C ASN A 30 22.93 17.56 65.63
N ILE A 31 22.75 16.83 66.73
CA ILE A 31 21.95 15.59 66.76
C ILE A 31 20.81 15.74 67.76
N LEU A 32 19.59 15.55 67.27
CA LEU A 32 18.39 15.45 68.09
C LEU A 32 17.90 14.00 68.17
N GLU A 33 17.93 13.43 69.36
CA GLU A 33 17.37 12.12 69.65
C GLU A 33 15.97 12.28 70.28
N VAL A 34 14.97 11.70 69.61
CA VAL A 34 13.57 11.82 70.01
C VAL A 34 13.06 10.46 70.48
N HIS A 35 12.85 10.34 71.79
CA HIS A 35 12.12 9.22 72.37
C HIS A 35 10.62 9.41 72.12
N VAL A 36 10.03 8.50 71.37
CA VAL A 36 8.63 8.58 70.99
C VAL A 36 7.80 7.70 71.91
N LYS A 37 6.77 8.31 72.50
CA LYS A 37 5.83 7.65 73.40
C LYS A 37 4.43 7.61 72.80
N ASP A 38 3.67 6.57 73.11
CA ASP A 38 2.25 6.49 72.82
C ASP A 38 1.46 6.45 74.14
N ASN A 39 0.80 7.56 74.48
CA ASN A 39 -0.05 7.66 75.68
C ASN A 39 0.69 7.43 77.02
N GLY A 40 1.99 7.70 77.07
CA GLY A 40 2.85 7.58 78.24
C GLY A 40 3.79 6.38 78.22
N ASP A 41 3.50 5.36 77.42
CA ASP A 41 4.32 4.17 77.23
C ASP A 41 5.24 4.32 76.01
N GLU A 42 6.28 3.50 75.90
CA GLU A 42 7.19 3.55 74.74
C GLU A 42 6.47 3.13 73.46
N ALA A 43 6.64 3.90 72.38
CA ALA A 43 5.95 3.63 71.13
C ALA A 43 6.53 2.39 70.42
N ASP A 44 5.65 1.55 69.89
CA ASP A 44 6.01 0.37 69.10
C ASP A 44 6.18 0.74 67.61
N PHE A 45 7.38 0.54 67.07
CA PHE A 45 7.70 0.82 65.67
C PHE A 45 7.69 -0.42 64.76
N THR A 46 7.27 -1.60 65.24
CA THR A 46 7.31 -2.87 64.48
C THR A 46 6.61 -2.80 63.12
N ASN A 47 5.58 -1.94 62.98
CA ASN A 47 4.81 -1.78 61.74
C ASN A 47 5.05 -0.45 61.01
N ILE A 48 6.09 0.31 61.40
CA ILE A 48 6.46 1.57 60.76
C ILE A 48 7.42 1.29 59.61
N GLY A 49 7.05 1.71 58.39
CA GLY A 49 7.87 1.55 57.19
C GLY A 49 8.88 2.68 56.98
N LYS A 50 8.50 3.92 57.31
CA LYS A 50 9.39 5.09 57.21
C LYS A 50 9.03 6.19 58.20
N VAL A 51 10.06 6.89 58.68
CA VAL A 51 9.95 8.07 59.53
C VAL A 51 10.48 9.28 58.78
N VAL A 52 9.70 10.35 58.70
CA VAL A 52 10.08 11.58 58.01
C VAL A 52 10.05 12.73 59.01
N VAL A 53 11.13 13.48 59.11
CA VAL A 53 11.13 14.78 59.80
C VAL A 53 10.77 15.87 58.81
N ASN A 54 9.96 16.82 59.26
CA ASN A 54 9.72 18.08 58.58
C ASN A 54 10.21 19.20 59.48
N TYR A 55 11.25 19.88 59.03
CA TYR A 55 11.88 21.01 59.71
C TYR A 55 11.49 22.30 58.99
N LYS A 56 10.71 23.14 59.66
CA LYS A 56 10.30 24.44 59.14
C LYS A 56 11.17 25.54 59.75
N ARG A 57 11.96 26.19 58.92
CA ARG A 57 12.85 27.29 59.29
C ARG A 57 12.10 28.59 59.64
N PRO A 58 12.79 29.57 60.27
CA PRO A 58 12.23 30.90 60.54
C PRO A 58 11.73 31.66 59.30
N ASP A 59 12.40 31.49 58.15
CA ASP A 59 12.00 32.04 56.84
C ASP A 59 10.82 31.29 56.18
N LYS A 60 10.30 30.26 56.85
CA LYS A 60 9.17 29.40 56.46
C LYS A 60 9.51 28.34 55.41
N LEU A 61 10.78 28.18 55.01
CA LEU A 61 11.18 27.04 54.19
C LEU A 61 11.03 25.74 54.98
N VAL A 62 10.49 24.69 54.35
CA VAL A 62 10.34 23.36 54.95
C VAL A 62 11.32 22.40 54.30
N ILE A 63 12.19 21.81 55.11
CA ILE A 63 13.10 20.74 54.71
C ILE A 63 12.56 19.43 55.28
N SER A 64 12.52 18.39 54.45
CA SER A 64 12.07 17.06 54.86
C SER A 64 13.17 16.04 54.67
N ARG A 65 13.40 15.20 55.68
CA ARG A 65 14.39 14.10 55.60
C ARG A 65 13.82 12.79 56.08
N LEU A 66 14.28 11.70 55.48
CA LEU A 66 14.04 10.35 55.97
C LEU A 66 14.96 10.09 57.17
N LEU A 67 14.41 9.60 58.28
CA LEU A 67 15.16 9.32 59.50
C LEU A 67 15.29 7.83 59.75
N SER A 68 16.36 7.47 60.46
CA SER A 68 16.52 6.14 61.05
C SER A 68 15.83 6.11 62.42
N ALA A 69 15.18 4.99 62.70
CA ALA A 69 14.55 4.72 63.98
C ALA A 69 14.96 3.33 64.47
N SER A 70 15.29 3.22 65.75
CA SER A 70 15.57 1.94 66.41
C SER A 70 14.75 1.85 67.67
N ASN A 71 13.94 0.80 67.78
CA ASN A 71 12.94 0.64 68.84
C ASN A 71 11.96 1.82 68.89
N ASN A 72 12.09 2.69 69.90
CA ASN A 72 11.27 3.88 70.16
C ASN A 72 12.07 5.19 70.03
N LEU A 73 13.33 5.11 69.56
CA LEU A 73 14.24 6.25 69.43
C LEU A 73 14.40 6.62 67.96
N VAL A 74 14.09 7.87 67.64
CA VAL A 74 14.34 8.47 66.33
C VAL A 74 15.55 9.38 66.43
N THR A 75 16.55 9.14 65.60
CA THR A 75 17.75 9.99 65.57
C THR A 75 17.67 10.93 64.36
N TYR A 76 17.76 12.23 64.62
CA TYR A 76 17.78 13.27 63.60
C TYR A 76 19.08 14.04 63.66
N GLU A 77 19.90 13.88 62.64
CA GLU A 77 21.06 14.74 62.40
C GLU A 77 20.61 15.96 61.58
N ILE A 78 20.76 17.15 62.16
CA ILE A 78 20.30 18.41 61.55
C ILE A 78 21.31 18.81 60.48
N GLY A 79 20.87 18.82 59.21
CA GLY A 79 21.73 19.13 58.08
C GLY A 79 21.98 20.63 57.87
N LEU A 80 22.95 20.95 57.01
CA LEU A 80 23.35 22.33 56.67
C LEU A 80 22.18 23.18 56.17
N GLN A 81 21.27 22.61 55.38
CA GLN A 81 20.10 23.32 54.84
C GLN A 81 19.11 23.75 55.93
N GLU A 82 18.98 22.97 57.00
CA GLU A 82 18.12 23.30 58.14
C GLU A 82 18.74 24.35 59.04
N MET A 83 20.08 24.41 59.08
CA MET A 83 20.84 25.36 59.86
C MET A 83 21.02 26.72 59.19
N GLU A 84 20.85 26.86 57.87
CA GLU A 84 21.17 28.08 57.11
C GLU A 84 20.59 29.39 57.69
N VAL A 85 19.44 29.36 58.37
CA VAL A 85 18.85 30.54 59.03
C VAL A 85 18.69 30.30 60.54
N ALA A 86 19.39 31.12 61.34
CA ALA A 86 19.28 31.15 62.79
C ALA A 86 17.89 31.60 63.27
N GLY A 87 17.44 31.04 64.40
CA GLY A 87 16.18 31.37 65.05
C GLY A 87 15.33 30.15 65.44
N HIS A 88 14.03 30.38 65.70
CA HIS A 88 13.09 29.32 66.05
C HIS A 88 12.57 28.56 64.82
N ALA A 89 12.86 27.26 64.77
CA ALA A 89 12.26 26.34 63.82
C ALA A 89 11.11 25.54 64.46
N GLU A 90 10.17 25.11 63.63
CA GLU A 90 9.11 24.16 64.01
C GLU A 90 9.40 22.80 63.40
N VAL A 91 9.40 21.75 64.23
CA VAL A 91 9.72 20.39 63.81
C VAL A 91 8.52 19.46 64.04
N GLU A 92 8.26 18.61 63.06
CA GLU A 92 7.23 17.57 63.11
C GLU A 92 7.80 16.25 62.60
N LEU A 93 7.61 15.16 63.35
CA LEU A 93 7.91 13.82 62.88
C LEU A 93 6.65 13.15 62.35
N GLN A 94 6.76 12.50 61.19
CA GLN A 94 5.70 11.75 60.56
C GLN A 94 6.11 10.29 60.42
N PHE A 95 5.26 9.39 60.90
CA PHE A 95 5.45 7.94 60.87
C PHE A 95 4.46 7.37 59.87
N PHE A 96 4.96 6.65 58.88
CA PHE A 96 4.15 5.96 57.89
C PHE A 96 4.20 4.46 58.15
N SER A 97 3.05 3.80 58.01
CA SER A 97 2.96 2.33 58.04
C SER A 97 3.81 1.69 56.94
N ALA A 98 4.12 0.40 57.08
CA ALA A 98 4.89 -0.37 56.09
C ALA A 98 4.28 -0.33 54.67
N ASP A 99 2.95 -0.25 54.57
CA ASP A 99 2.20 -0.11 53.31
C ASP A 99 2.03 1.36 52.85
N ALA A 100 2.52 2.33 53.63
CA ALA A 100 2.37 3.78 53.44
C ALA A 100 0.92 4.31 53.37
N LEU A 101 -0.08 3.50 53.77
CA LEU A 101 -1.49 3.89 53.74
C LEU A 101 -1.94 4.67 54.99
N GLN A 102 -1.23 4.53 56.10
CA GLN A 102 -1.53 5.19 57.36
C GLN A 102 -0.38 6.12 57.76
N ARG A 103 -0.73 7.29 58.29
CA ARG A 103 0.24 8.28 58.79
C ARG A 103 -0.17 8.79 60.15
N ILE A 104 0.77 8.78 61.09
CA ILE A 104 0.66 9.44 62.39
C ILE A 104 1.76 10.51 62.47
N SER A 105 1.48 11.62 63.14
CA SER A 105 2.43 12.73 63.29
C SER A 105 2.56 13.12 64.75
N THR A 106 3.75 13.54 65.16
CA THR A 106 3.92 14.20 66.45
C THR A 106 3.20 15.54 66.43
N LYS A 107 2.91 16.09 67.61
CA LYS A 107 2.70 17.53 67.70
C LYS A 107 3.98 18.26 67.30
N ARG A 108 3.82 19.45 66.73
CA ARG A 108 4.94 20.32 66.42
C ARG A 108 5.63 20.75 67.70
N PHE A 109 6.94 20.63 67.73
CA PHE A 109 7.78 21.18 68.79
C PHE A 109 8.76 22.17 68.19
N LYS A 110 9.28 23.06 69.02
CA LYS A 110 10.23 24.08 68.59
C LYS A 110 11.65 23.61 68.83
N VAL A 111 12.54 24.01 67.94
CA VAL A 111 13.98 23.92 68.08
C VAL A 111 14.53 25.32 67.88
N PHE A 112 15.58 25.71 68.61
CA PHE A 112 16.25 26.99 68.43
C PHE A 112 17.64 26.78 67.85
N MET A 113 17.94 27.49 66.77
CA MET A 113 19.25 27.52 66.14
C MET A 113 19.93 28.86 66.45
N TYR A 114 21.03 28.83 67.21
CA TYR A 114 21.89 29.99 67.40
C TYR A 114 22.70 30.26 66.13
N GLU A 115 22.91 31.54 65.84
CA GLU A 115 23.92 31.95 64.87
C GLU A 115 25.30 31.50 65.38
N SER A 116 26.12 30.93 64.48
CA SER A 116 27.50 30.61 64.86
C SER A 116 28.26 31.92 65.09
N ILE A 117 28.95 32.02 66.24
CA ILE A 117 29.82 33.17 66.56
C ILE A 117 31.21 32.96 65.94
N GLY A 118 31.51 31.74 65.48
CA GLY A 118 32.74 31.44 64.77
C GLY A 118 32.74 32.14 63.41
N THR A 119 33.76 32.94 63.17
CA THR A 119 34.05 33.41 61.81
C THR A 119 34.80 32.29 61.10
N ASP A 120 34.37 31.91 59.88
CA ASP A 120 35.16 31.03 58.99
C ASP A 120 36.56 31.62 58.74
N ASN A 121 36.71 32.92 58.96
CA ASN A 121 37.98 33.62 59.05
C ASN A 121 38.42 33.72 60.51
N ILE A 122 39.15 32.74 61.03
CA ILE A 122 40.02 33.02 62.16
C ILE A 122 41.07 33.99 61.63
N PHE A 123 41.02 35.26 62.05
CA PHE A 123 42.14 36.17 61.85
C PHE A 123 43.27 35.75 62.79
N GLU A 124 44.01 34.72 62.40
CA GLU A 124 45.39 34.61 62.85
C GLU A 124 46.18 35.62 62.02
N ASP A 125 46.54 36.73 62.67
CA ASP A 125 47.64 37.57 62.22
C ASP A 125 48.80 36.63 61.89
N SER A 126 49.11 36.49 60.60
CA SER A 126 49.93 35.44 60.01
C SER A 126 51.42 35.66 60.28
N GLY A 127 51.77 35.88 61.54
CA GLY A 127 53.12 36.18 61.99
C GLY A 127 53.88 34.96 62.55
N ASP A 128 53.21 33.99 63.19
CA ASP A 128 53.89 33.03 64.07
C ASP A 128 53.37 31.57 64.01
N LEU A 129 52.95 31.06 62.85
CA LEU A 129 52.63 29.63 62.68
C LEU A 129 53.90 28.80 62.40
N THR A 130 54.04 27.65 63.07
CA THR A 130 55.14 26.71 62.80
C THR A 130 54.89 25.93 61.50
N ILE A 131 55.95 25.50 60.80
CA ILE A 131 55.87 24.73 59.53
C ILE A 131 54.91 23.52 59.62
N LEU A 132 54.81 22.90 60.81
CA LEU A 132 53.93 21.77 61.05
C LEU A 132 52.44 22.16 61.10
N GLN A 133 52.11 23.36 61.59
CA GLN A 133 50.74 23.88 61.60
C GLN A 133 50.30 24.37 60.23
N GLU A 134 51.19 25.00 59.46
CA GLU A 134 50.92 25.38 58.06
C GLU A 134 50.58 24.14 57.21
N LEU A 135 51.33 23.06 57.38
CA LEU A 135 51.06 21.79 56.69
C LEU A 135 49.71 21.18 57.08
N PHE A 136 49.30 21.25 58.35
CA PHE A 136 47.99 20.73 58.77
C PHE A 136 46.83 21.51 58.16
N VAL A 137 46.94 22.84 58.09
CA VAL A 137 45.92 23.70 57.46
C VAL A 137 45.82 23.42 55.96
N GLU A 138 46.94 23.30 55.25
CA GLU A 138 46.95 23.00 53.81
C GLU A 138 46.37 21.61 53.50
N VAL A 139 46.67 20.60 54.32
CA VAL A 139 46.09 19.26 54.18
C VAL A 139 44.59 19.26 54.42
N GLU A 140 44.11 20.04 55.39
CA GLU A 140 42.67 20.15 55.68
C GLU A 140 41.92 20.87 54.54
N ASP A 141 42.48 21.95 53.97
CA ASP A 141 41.92 22.61 52.78
C ASP A 141 41.93 21.68 51.55
N LEU A 142 43.02 20.94 51.33
CA LEU A 142 43.11 19.95 50.25
C LEU A 142 42.07 18.83 50.41
N ASN A 143 41.82 18.35 51.63
CA ASN A 143 40.79 17.36 51.89
C ASN A 143 39.39 17.91 51.57
N ASN A 144 39.06 19.12 52.04
CA ASN A 144 37.77 19.75 51.76
C ASN A 144 37.55 19.96 50.26
N ARG A 145 38.58 20.40 49.54
CA ARG A 145 38.54 20.56 48.08
C ARG A 145 38.35 19.22 47.36
N MET A 146 38.96 18.15 47.85
CA MET A 146 38.80 16.81 47.30
C MET A 146 37.38 16.28 47.53
N GLU A 147 36.80 16.48 48.71
CA GLU A 147 35.42 16.11 49.00
C GLU A 147 34.42 16.85 48.12
N LEU A 148 34.60 18.16 47.92
CA LEU A 148 33.76 18.95 47.00
C LEU A 148 33.88 18.43 45.55
N ALA A 149 35.11 18.19 45.09
CA ALA A 149 35.35 17.67 43.74
C ALA A 149 34.74 16.28 43.53
N GLU A 150 34.77 15.42 44.55
CA GLU A 150 34.17 14.09 44.49
C GLU A 150 32.64 14.18 44.49
N SER A 151 32.05 15.08 45.29
CA SER A 151 30.61 15.33 45.28
C SER A 151 30.11 15.86 43.92
N ASP A 152 30.87 16.75 43.28
CA ASP A 152 30.60 17.24 41.93
C ASP A 152 30.71 16.11 40.88
N ARG A 153 31.73 15.25 40.99
CA ARG A 153 31.92 14.09 40.12
C ARG A 153 30.77 13.10 40.24
N GLU A 154 30.32 12.79 41.45
CA GLU A 154 29.18 11.90 41.70
C GLU A 154 27.87 12.45 41.13
N SER A 155 27.65 13.76 41.27
CA SER A 155 26.49 14.45 40.70
C SER A 155 26.50 14.42 39.17
N ALA A 156 27.67 14.66 38.57
CA ALA A 156 27.87 14.57 37.12
C ALA A 156 27.65 13.14 36.60
N GLU A 157 28.18 12.13 37.31
CA GLU A 157 28.04 10.73 36.93
C GLU A 157 26.59 10.26 37.04
N THR A 158 25.87 10.69 38.08
CA THR A 158 24.42 10.44 38.21
C THR A 158 23.65 11.03 37.04
N THR A 159 23.98 12.26 36.64
CA THR A 159 23.36 12.92 35.48
C THR A 159 23.64 12.17 34.19
N ARG A 160 24.89 11.72 33.98
CA ARG A 160 25.29 10.93 32.81
C ARG A 160 24.55 9.60 32.74
N VAL A 161 24.42 8.88 33.86
CA VAL A 161 23.70 7.60 33.94
C VAL A 161 22.21 7.77 33.63
N ASN A 162 21.57 8.83 34.13
CA ASN A 162 20.17 9.13 33.82
C ASN A 162 19.98 9.44 32.33
N ALA A 163 20.88 10.23 31.73
CA ALA A 163 20.85 10.52 30.30
C ALA A 163 21.04 9.26 29.45
N GLU A 164 21.96 8.36 29.84
CA GLU A 164 22.20 7.11 29.13
C GLU A 164 21.03 6.13 29.24
N SER A 165 20.36 6.09 30.39
CA SER A 165 19.12 5.33 30.60
C SER A 165 18.00 5.85 29.70
N ALA A 166 17.83 7.17 29.61
CA ALA A 166 16.84 7.80 28.73
C ALA A 166 17.15 7.54 27.23
N ARG A 167 18.42 7.63 26.82
CA ARG A 167 18.86 7.29 25.46
C ARG A 167 18.54 5.85 25.10
N THR A 168 18.77 4.92 26.03
CA THR A 168 18.50 3.49 25.83
C THR A 168 17.00 3.21 25.70
N ALA A 169 16.16 3.87 26.49
CA ALA A 169 14.70 3.77 26.37
C ALA A 169 14.22 4.30 25.00
N ALA A 170 14.69 5.47 24.58
CA ALA A 170 14.35 6.05 23.29
C ALA A 170 14.77 5.16 22.11
N GLU A 171 15.93 4.49 22.21
CA GLU A 171 16.39 3.55 21.19
C GLU A 171 15.53 2.27 21.15
N SER A 172 15.06 1.80 22.31
CA SER A 172 14.11 0.69 22.39
C SER A 172 12.75 1.03 21.77
N ASP A 173 12.25 2.25 21.99
CA ASP A 173 11.01 2.75 21.39
C ASP A 173 11.16 2.89 19.87
N ARG A 174 12.29 3.45 19.40
CA ARG A 174 12.63 3.56 17.98
C ARG A 174 12.66 2.19 17.29
N SER A 175 13.27 1.20 17.93
CA SER A 175 13.34 -0.18 17.44
C SER A 175 11.94 -0.81 17.31
N THR A 176 11.07 -0.59 18.30
CA THR A 176 9.68 -1.08 18.27
C THR A 176 8.86 -0.42 17.17
N ALA A 177 9.00 0.89 17.01
CA ALA A 177 8.33 1.64 15.94
C ALA A 177 8.78 1.16 14.55
N GLU A 178 10.07 0.89 14.37
CA GLU A 178 10.61 0.39 13.10
C GLU A 178 10.12 -1.03 12.80
N ALA A 179 10.05 -1.92 13.80
CA ALA A 179 9.43 -3.24 13.64
C ALA A 179 7.94 -3.15 13.23
N GLY A 180 7.20 -2.19 13.80
CA GLY A 180 5.83 -1.89 13.40
C GLY A 180 5.73 -1.40 11.96
N ARG A 181 6.61 -0.49 11.54
CA ARG A 181 6.69 0.03 10.17
C ARG A 181 6.97 -1.09 9.15
N VAL A 182 7.92 -1.98 9.46
CA VAL A 182 8.26 -3.14 8.62
C VAL A 182 7.05 -4.07 8.47
N SER A 183 6.33 -4.36 9.56
CA SER A 183 5.15 -5.22 9.54
C SER A 183 4.02 -4.63 8.69
N ALA A 184 3.78 -3.31 8.80
CA ALA A 184 2.79 -2.61 7.99
C ALA A 184 3.16 -2.62 6.50
N GLU A 185 4.44 -2.43 6.19
CA GLU A 185 4.93 -2.47 4.80
C GLU A 185 4.79 -3.87 4.19
N GLN A 186 5.05 -4.92 4.98
CA GLN A 186 4.83 -6.30 4.54
C GLN A 186 3.34 -6.58 4.26
N ALA A 187 2.44 -6.06 5.09
CA ALA A 187 1.00 -6.17 4.84
C ALA A 187 0.57 -5.43 3.57
N ARG A 188 1.12 -4.23 3.33
CA ARG A 188 0.89 -3.45 2.11
C ARG A 188 1.36 -4.21 0.86
N ILE A 189 2.54 -4.82 0.91
CA ILE A 189 3.08 -5.64 -0.20
C ILE A 189 2.13 -6.80 -0.52
N THR A 190 1.70 -7.55 0.49
CA THR A 190 0.77 -8.69 0.31
C THR A 190 -0.56 -8.25 -0.30
N ALA A 191 -1.12 -7.12 0.17
CA ALA A 191 -2.36 -6.58 -0.38
C ALA A 191 -2.21 -6.14 -1.85
N GLU A 192 -1.09 -5.51 -2.19
CA GLU A 192 -0.81 -5.09 -3.56
C GLU A 192 -0.60 -6.28 -4.50
N THR A 193 0.09 -7.33 -4.05
CA THR A 193 0.20 -8.58 -4.82
C THR A 193 -1.17 -9.22 -5.05
N ALA A 194 -2.05 -9.24 -4.05
CA ALA A 194 -3.40 -9.76 -4.22
C ALA A 194 -4.22 -8.94 -5.24
N ARG A 195 -4.11 -7.61 -5.18
CA ARG A 195 -4.76 -6.69 -6.15
C ARG A 195 -4.26 -6.97 -7.58
N GLN A 196 -2.96 -7.17 -7.77
CA GLN A 196 -2.38 -7.48 -9.08
C GLN A 196 -2.87 -8.83 -9.65
N ASN A 197 -3.03 -9.84 -8.81
CA ASN A 197 -3.58 -11.13 -9.24
C ASN A 197 -5.06 -11.04 -9.65
N GLN A 198 -5.85 -10.26 -8.91
CA GLN A 198 -7.24 -9.98 -9.25
C GLN A 198 -7.35 -9.19 -10.57
N GLU A 199 -6.48 -8.20 -10.76
CA GLU A 199 -6.37 -7.41 -11.98
C GLU A 199 -6.07 -8.30 -13.20
N SER A 200 -5.07 -9.19 -13.09
CA SER A 200 -4.73 -10.16 -14.14
C SER A 200 -5.90 -11.12 -14.47
N THR A 201 -6.63 -11.55 -13.45
CA THR A 201 -7.83 -12.38 -13.64
C THR A 201 -8.93 -11.61 -14.36
N ARG A 202 -9.15 -10.33 -14.01
CA ARG A 202 -10.13 -9.48 -14.69
C ARG A 202 -9.77 -9.27 -16.16
N GLN A 203 -8.50 -9.02 -16.46
CA GLN A 203 -8.02 -8.86 -17.84
C GLN A 203 -8.26 -10.13 -18.66
N THR A 204 -7.93 -11.30 -18.11
CA THR A 204 -8.19 -12.59 -18.78
C THR A 204 -9.68 -12.80 -19.06
N ASN A 205 -10.55 -12.48 -18.10
CA ASN A 205 -12.00 -12.59 -18.29
C ASN A 205 -12.52 -11.60 -19.35
N GLU A 206 -11.94 -10.40 -19.40
CA GLU A 206 -12.31 -9.38 -20.37
C GLU A 206 -11.89 -9.77 -21.79
N ASP A 207 -10.70 -10.35 -21.97
CA ASP A 207 -10.24 -10.88 -23.26
C ASP A 207 -11.18 -12.00 -23.76
N VAL A 208 -11.65 -12.86 -22.85
CA VAL A 208 -12.63 -13.91 -23.17
C VAL A 208 -13.96 -13.28 -23.59
N ARG A 209 -14.46 -12.28 -22.86
CA ARG A 209 -15.70 -11.55 -23.19
C ARG A 209 -15.60 -10.92 -24.58
N VAL A 210 -14.50 -10.23 -24.89
CA VAL A 210 -14.25 -9.60 -26.19
C VAL A 210 -14.22 -10.65 -27.32
N SER A 211 -13.54 -11.78 -27.09
CA SER A 211 -13.49 -12.87 -28.08
C SER A 211 -14.87 -13.46 -28.37
N GLN A 212 -15.68 -13.68 -27.33
CA GLN A 212 -17.06 -14.15 -27.47
C GLN A 212 -17.93 -13.14 -28.21
N GLU A 213 -17.77 -11.84 -27.91
CA GLU A 213 -18.52 -10.78 -28.55
C GLU A 213 -18.18 -10.65 -30.05
N ASN A 214 -16.91 -10.81 -30.41
CA ASN A 214 -16.48 -10.86 -31.81
C ASN A 214 -17.09 -12.07 -32.54
N ALA A 215 -17.15 -13.25 -31.90
CA ALA A 215 -17.80 -14.42 -32.47
C ALA A 215 -19.32 -14.20 -32.67
N ARG A 216 -19.98 -13.56 -31.69
CA ARG A 216 -21.40 -13.18 -31.79
C ARG A 216 -21.63 -12.22 -32.96
N ASN A 217 -20.79 -11.21 -33.13
CA ASN A 217 -20.89 -10.25 -34.24
C ASN A 217 -20.68 -10.91 -35.60
N ALA A 218 -19.73 -11.85 -35.73
CA ALA A 218 -19.52 -12.61 -36.96
C ALA A 218 -20.71 -13.51 -37.32
N ALA A 219 -21.30 -14.17 -36.32
CA ALA A 219 -22.52 -14.95 -36.49
C ALA A 219 -23.70 -14.07 -36.91
N GLU A 220 -23.83 -12.89 -36.32
CA GLU A 220 -24.85 -11.90 -36.66
C GLU A 220 -24.73 -11.40 -38.10
N GLN A 221 -23.51 -11.09 -38.55
CA GLN A 221 -23.25 -10.68 -39.93
C GLN A 221 -23.55 -11.79 -40.94
N SER A 222 -23.25 -13.05 -40.58
CA SER A 222 -23.62 -14.21 -41.39
C SER A 222 -25.14 -14.36 -41.49
N ARG A 223 -25.87 -14.16 -40.38
CA ARG A 223 -27.33 -14.19 -40.36
C ARG A 223 -27.93 -13.11 -41.26
N GLN A 224 -27.40 -11.89 -41.22
CA GLN A 224 -27.82 -10.78 -42.07
C GLN A 224 -27.59 -11.10 -43.56
N THR A 225 -26.40 -11.59 -43.91
CA THR A 225 -26.09 -12.01 -45.29
C THR A 225 -27.03 -13.11 -45.78
N ASN A 226 -27.26 -14.15 -44.97
CA ASN A 226 -28.17 -15.23 -45.33
C ASN A 226 -29.61 -14.74 -45.52
N THR A 227 -30.04 -13.80 -44.68
CA THR A 227 -31.37 -13.18 -44.79
C THR A 227 -31.48 -12.36 -46.07
N GLN A 228 -30.45 -11.57 -46.41
CA GLN A 228 -30.43 -10.79 -47.65
C GLN A 228 -30.48 -11.71 -48.88
N ASN A 229 -29.67 -12.77 -48.90
CA ASN A 229 -29.70 -13.75 -49.99
C ASN A 229 -31.08 -14.40 -50.14
N ALA A 230 -31.77 -14.69 -49.03
CA ALA A 230 -33.12 -15.24 -49.07
C ALA A 230 -34.14 -14.23 -49.66
N ILE A 231 -34.02 -12.95 -49.31
CA ILE A 231 -34.83 -11.87 -49.88
C ILE A 231 -34.58 -11.77 -51.39
N ASP A 232 -33.32 -11.71 -51.82
CA ASP A 232 -32.95 -11.58 -53.23
C ASP A 232 -33.46 -12.76 -54.06
N ASN A 233 -33.33 -13.99 -53.53
CA ASN A 233 -33.87 -15.19 -54.16
C ASN A 233 -35.40 -15.14 -54.28
N ALA A 234 -36.11 -14.65 -53.27
CA ALA A 234 -37.57 -14.52 -53.31
C ALA A 234 -38.03 -13.45 -54.32
N VAL A 235 -37.32 -12.32 -54.39
CA VAL A 235 -37.57 -11.27 -55.39
C VAL A 235 -37.34 -11.80 -56.80
N ALA A 236 -36.23 -12.51 -57.03
CA ALA A 236 -35.93 -13.13 -58.31
C ALA A 236 -37.00 -14.15 -58.74
N ALA A 237 -37.44 -15.00 -57.82
CA ALA A 237 -38.52 -15.97 -58.07
C ALA A 237 -39.84 -15.26 -58.44
N THR A 238 -40.18 -14.19 -57.73
CA THR A 238 -41.39 -13.37 -58.00
C THR A 238 -41.32 -12.74 -59.38
N ASN A 239 -40.18 -12.15 -59.75
CA ASN A 239 -39.99 -11.53 -61.06
C ASN A 239 -40.08 -12.57 -62.19
N ASN A 240 -39.49 -13.76 -62.01
CA ASN A 240 -39.56 -14.84 -62.98
C ASN A 240 -41.01 -15.32 -63.19
N ALA A 241 -41.79 -15.43 -62.10
CA ALA A 241 -43.20 -15.80 -62.17
C ALA A 241 -44.04 -14.75 -62.91
N ASN A 242 -43.84 -13.47 -62.58
CA ASN A 242 -44.51 -12.36 -63.27
C ASN A 242 -44.16 -12.35 -64.77
N GLN A 243 -42.87 -12.51 -65.11
CA GLN A 243 -42.43 -12.55 -66.50
C GLN A 243 -43.04 -13.73 -67.28
N ALA A 244 -43.16 -14.91 -66.64
CA ALA A 244 -43.82 -16.06 -67.24
C ALA A 244 -45.32 -15.82 -67.47
N ALA A 245 -46.00 -15.17 -66.53
CA ALA A 245 -47.40 -14.77 -66.68
C ALA A 245 -47.60 -13.75 -67.80
N ASP A 246 -46.73 -12.74 -67.90
CA ASP A 246 -46.75 -11.75 -68.98
C ASP A 246 -46.51 -12.39 -70.35
N ASN A 247 -45.57 -13.34 -70.43
CA ASN A 247 -45.33 -14.11 -71.66
C ASN A 247 -46.57 -14.91 -72.07
N ALA A 248 -47.24 -15.56 -71.12
CA ALA A 248 -48.47 -16.32 -71.36
C ALA A 248 -49.61 -15.40 -71.84
N ASN A 249 -49.80 -14.26 -71.16
CA ASN A 249 -50.80 -13.25 -71.54
C ASN A 249 -50.52 -12.67 -72.93
N SER A 250 -49.26 -12.41 -73.26
CA SER A 250 -48.84 -11.95 -74.59
C SER A 250 -49.20 -12.96 -75.68
N ILE A 251 -48.90 -14.24 -75.46
CA ILE A 251 -49.26 -15.31 -76.40
C ILE A 251 -50.79 -15.39 -76.56
N ALA A 252 -51.54 -15.40 -75.45
CA ALA A 252 -53.00 -15.44 -75.47
C ALA A 252 -53.60 -14.26 -76.25
N ASN A 253 -53.09 -13.05 -76.04
CA ASN A 253 -53.53 -11.85 -76.76
C ASN A 253 -53.21 -11.88 -78.26
N THR A 254 -52.16 -12.60 -78.69
CA THR A 254 -51.86 -12.77 -80.12
C THR A 254 -52.72 -13.82 -80.82
N LEU A 255 -53.32 -14.75 -80.09
CA LEU A 255 -54.17 -15.82 -80.62
C LEU A 255 -55.63 -15.36 -80.73
N ILE A 256 -55.91 -14.43 -81.64
CA ILE A 256 -57.24 -13.82 -81.80
C ILE A 256 -58.06 -14.60 -82.82
N HIS A 257 -59.24 -15.11 -82.41
CA HIS A 257 -60.24 -15.62 -83.36
C HIS A 257 -60.96 -14.44 -84.03
N ARG A 258 -60.90 -14.39 -85.36
CA ARG A 258 -61.41 -13.30 -86.20
C ARG A 258 -62.76 -13.65 -86.85
N GLY A 259 -63.43 -14.70 -86.39
CA GLY A 259 -64.69 -15.17 -86.97
C GLY A 259 -64.50 -15.95 -88.28
N GLU A 260 -65.50 -15.90 -89.16
CA GLU A 260 -65.43 -16.51 -90.50
C GLU A 260 -64.43 -15.76 -91.39
N TYR A 261 -63.72 -16.49 -92.27
CA TYR A 261 -62.75 -15.89 -93.19
C TYR A 261 -63.41 -14.89 -94.14
N ASP A 262 -62.84 -13.69 -94.23
CA ASP A 262 -63.23 -12.63 -95.16
C ASP A 262 -62.01 -12.28 -96.05
N PRO A 263 -62.10 -12.43 -97.39
CA PRO A 263 -60.99 -12.15 -98.29
C PRO A 263 -60.54 -10.69 -98.31
N LEU A 264 -61.34 -9.76 -97.77
CA LEU A 264 -60.99 -8.32 -97.71
C LEU A 264 -60.24 -7.94 -96.43
N VAL A 265 -60.15 -8.85 -95.44
CA VAL A 265 -59.47 -8.60 -94.17
C VAL A 265 -58.01 -9.04 -94.25
N THR A 266 -57.10 -8.16 -93.83
CA THR A 266 -55.70 -8.55 -93.59
C THR A 266 -55.61 -9.31 -92.28
N TYR A 267 -55.11 -10.54 -92.37
CA TYR A 267 -54.80 -11.37 -91.22
C TYR A 267 -53.30 -11.33 -90.96
N VAL A 268 -52.92 -11.19 -89.69
CA VAL A 268 -51.52 -11.29 -89.23
C VAL A 268 -51.27 -12.67 -88.63
N PRO A 269 -50.01 -13.09 -88.44
CA PRO A 269 -49.73 -14.39 -87.81
C PRO A 269 -50.46 -14.59 -86.48
N ARG A 270 -50.90 -15.84 -86.22
CA ARG A 270 -51.73 -16.31 -85.08
C ARG A 270 -53.18 -15.86 -85.05
N ASN A 271 -53.66 -15.08 -86.02
CA ASN A 271 -55.09 -14.90 -86.18
C ASN A 271 -55.74 -16.21 -86.61
N VAL A 272 -56.84 -16.58 -85.97
CA VAL A 272 -57.59 -17.81 -86.28
C VAL A 272 -58.90 -17.43 -86.96
N VAL A 273 -59.24 -18.10 -88.05
CA VAL A 273 -60.52 -17.94 -88.75
C VAL A 273 -61.23 -19.28 -88.89
N SER A 274 -62.53 -19.23 -89.07
CA SER A 274 -63.34 -20.38 -89.49
C SER A 274 -63.51 -20.35 -91.01
N TYR A 275 -63.30 -21.48 -91.67
CA TYR A 275 -63.48 -21.64 -93.11
C TYR A 275 -64.07 -23.02 -93.43
N PHE A 276 -65.27 -23.04 -94.01
CA PHE A 276 -66.04 -24.26 -94.30
C PHE A 276 -66.18 -25.24 -93.11
N GLY A 277 -66.36 -24.69 -91.91
CA GLY A 277 -66.53 -25.45 -90.67
C GLY A 277 -65.23 -26.01 -90.05
N SER A 278 -64.09 -25.83 -90.71
CA SER A 278 -62.76 -26.09 -90.15
C SER A 278 -62.14 -24.79 -89.63
N GLY A 279 -61.26 -24.87 -88.64
CA GLY A 279 -60.52 -23.72 -88.12
C GLY A 279 -59.09 -23.67 -88.68
N TYR A 280 -58.66 -22.48 -89.11
CA TYR A 280 -57.34 -22.22 -89.68
C TYR A 280 -56.65 -21.07 -88.94
N MET A 281 -55.37 -21.22 -88.66
CA MET A 281 -54.51 -20.19 -88.08
C MET A 281 -53.61 -19.60 -89.16
N ASN A 282 -53.60 -18.29 -89.31
CA ASN A 282 -52.68 -17.61 -90.22
C ASN A 282 -51.25 -17.70 -89.66
N ILE A 283 -50.28 -18.10 -90.48
CA ILE A 283 -48.87 -18.26 -90.11
C ILE A 283 -47.95 -17.25 -90.82
N ALA A 284 -48.44 -16.57 -91.85
CA ALA A 284 -47.76 -15.48 -92.53
C ALA A 284 -48.79 -14.41 -92.93
N GLU A 285 -48.46 -13.13 -92.76
CA GLU A 285 -49.38 -12.02 -93.08
C GLU A 285 -49.99 -12.19 -94.49
N SER A 286 -51.32 -12.11 -94.58
CA SER A 286 -52.05 -12.43 -95.80
C SER A 286 -53.31 -11.59 -95.93
N THR A 287 -53.66 -11.24 -97.17
CA THR A 287 -54.93 -10.59 -97.54
C THR A 287 -55.43 -11.27 -98.81
N GLY A 288 -56.69 -11.71 -98.84
CA GLY A 288 -57.29 -12.38 -100.01
C GLY A 288 -56.75 -13.77 -100.34
N ILE A 289 -55.91 -14.37 -99.48
CA ILE A 289 -55.36 -15.73 -99.68
C ILE A 289 -56.23 -16.74 -98.92
N ASP A 290 -56.80 -17.70 -99.65
CA ASP A 290 -57.66 -18.76 -99.13
C ASP A 290 -57.00 -19.56 -97.97
N PRO A 291 -57.73 -19.84 -96.87
CA PRO A 291 -57.24 -20.62 -95.72
C PRO A 291 -56.72 -22.02 -96.01
N THR A 292 -56.97 -22.58 -97.20
CA THR A 292 -56.40 -23.87 -97.64
C THR A 292 -54.95 -23.78 -98.13
N ASN A 293 -54.41 -22.58 -98.33
CA ASN A 293 -53.03 -22.37 -98.74
C ASN A 293 -52.06 -22.60 -97.55
N SER A 294 -51.35 -23.73 -97.57
CA SER A 294 -50.45 -24.15 -96.50
C SER A 294 -49.23 -23.25 -96.27
N THR A 295 -48.93 -22.32 -97.17
CA THR A 295 -47.85 -21.35 -97.00
C THR A 295 -48.25 -20.19 -96.08
N ASN A 296 -49.54 -19.84 -96.06
CA ASN A 296 -50.06 -18.74 -95.24
C ASN A 296 -50.92 -19.24 -94.08
N TRP A 297 -51.48 -20.44 -94.17
CA TRP A 297 -52.43 -20.95 -93.20
C TRP A 297 -52.08 -22.36 -92.73
N LEU A 298 -52.28 -22.58 -91.43
CA LEU A 298 -52.19 -23.89 -90.80
C LEU A 298 -53.59 -24.30 -90.35
N MET A 299 -54.08 -25.46 -90.79
CA MET A 299 -55.33 -26.02 -90.26
C MET A 299 -55.11 -26.45 -88.81
N VAL A 300 -55.89 -25.88 -87.88
CA VAL A 300 -55.76 -26.13 -86.44
C VAL A 300 -56.93 -26.91 -85.87
N SER A 301 -58.04 -27.00 -86.61
CA SER A 301 -59.14 -27.91 -86.30
C SER A 301 -59.83 -28.32 -87.61
N SER A 302 -60.06 -29.61 -87.78
CA SER A 302 -60.95 -30.11 -88.82
C SER A 302 -62.39 -29.99 -88.36
N LYS A 303 -63.34 -29.73 -89.28
CA LYS A 303 -64.76 -29.91 -88.98
C LYS A 303 -64.99 -31.32 -88.41
N GLY A 304 -65.61 -31.40 -87.24
CA GLY A 304 -66.04 -32.68 -86.66
C GLY A 304 -67.40 -33.09 -87.21
N ASP A 305 -67.67 -34.41 -87.28
CA ASP A 305 -69.06 -34.89 -87.26
C ASP A 305 -69.62 -34.69 -85.85
N GLN A 306 -70.86 -34.18 -85.73
CA GLN A 306 -71.47 -33.81 -84.46
C GLN A 306 -71.61 -35.03 -83.53
N GLY A 307 -70.81 -35.07 -82.46
CA GLY A 307 -70.93 -36.06 -81.39
C GLY A 307 -72.12 -35.75 -80.47
N ILE A 308 -72.80 -36.81 -80.03
CA ILE A 308 -73.92 -36.79 -79.08
C ILE A 308 -73.55 -36.11 -77.75
N GLN A 309 -74.50 -35.31 -77.24
CA GLN A 309 -74.43 -34.48 -76.03
C GLN A 309 -74.23 -35.32 -74.76
N GLY A 310 -73.14 -35.07 -74.02
CA GLY A 310 -72.92 -35.65 -72.69
C GLY A 310 -73.79 -34.99 -71.62
N ILE A 311 -74.31 -35.82 -70.70
CA ILE A 311 -75.13 -35.43 -69.55
C ILE A 311 -74.40 -34.44 -68.61
N GLN A 312 -75.15 -33.47 -68.10
CA GLN A 312 -74.71 -32.44 -67.17
C GLN A 312 -74.27 -33.05 -65.84
N GLY A 313 -73.03 -32.79 -65.42
CA GLY A 313 -72.53 -33.19 -64.10
C GLY A 313 -73.23 -32.42 -62.97
N GLU A 314 -73.45 -33.11 -61.86
CA GLU A 314 -73.95 -32.54 -60.60
C GLU A 314 -73.15 -31.28 -60.21
N PRO A 315 -73.80 -30.20 -59.73
CA PRO A 315 -73.11 -28.98 -59.30
C PRO A 315 -72.07 -29.28 -58.22
N GLY A 316 -70.83 -28.87 -58.48
CA GLY A 316 -69.77 -28.91 -57.47
C GLY A 316 -70.13 -28.06 -56.24
N PRO A 317 -69.67 -28.45 -55.03
CA PRO A 317 -69.93 -27.67 -53.82
C PRO A 317 -69.42 -26.22 -53.97
N LYS A 318 -70.15 -25.28 -53.37
CA LYS A 318 -69.86 -23.84 -53.31
C LYS A 318 -68.41 -23.61 -52.85
N GLY A 319 -67.64 -22.86 -53.64
CA GLY A 319 -66.26 -22.50 -53.30
C GLY A 319 -66.16 -21.71 -51.99
N GLU A 320 -65.12 -22.02 -51.21
CA GLU A 320 -64.69 -21.20 -50.07
C GLU A 320 -64.40 -19.75 -50.54
N PRO A 321 -64.69 -18.72 -49.72
CA PRO A 321 -64.38 -17.33 -50.05
C PRO A 321 -62.90 -17.12 -50.40
N GLY A 322 -62.67 -16.16 -51.31
CA GLY A 322 -61.37 -15.90 -51.92
C GLY A 322 -60.22 -15.74 -50.93
N THR A 323 -59.06 -16.20 -51.37
CA THR A 323 -57.75 -15.86 -50.81
C THR A 323 -57.52 -14.35 -50.95
N GLY A 324 -58.10 -13.57 -50.04
CA GLY A 324 -57.45 -12.32 -49.64
C GLY A 324 -56.03 -12.66 -49.18
N ASN A 325 -55.08 -11.77 -49.42
CA ASN A 325 -53.64 -12.06 -49.42
C ASN A 325 -53.06 -12.63 -48.10
N VAL A 326 -53.87 -12.75 -47.05
CA VAL A 326 -53.50 -13.34 -45.76
C VAL A 326 -54.71 -14.06 -45.14
N ASN A 327 -54.77 -15.39 -45.23
CA ASN A 327 -55.86 -16.22 -44.66
C ASN A 327 -55.63 -16.55 -43.17
N SER A 328 -54.43 -16.26 -42.68
CA SER A 328 -54.04 -16.46 -41.29
C SER A 328 -52.94 -15.50 -40.87
N VAL A 329 -53.06 -14.87 -39.70
CA VAL A 329 -51.97 -14.10 -39.07
C VAL A 329 -51.85 -14.55 -37.62
N ASN A 330 -50.64 -14.97 -37.23
CA ASN A 330 -50.29 -15.37 -35.87
C ASN A 330 -51.31 -16.31 -35.18
N GLY A 331 -51.82 -17.31 -35.92
CA GLY A 331 -52.77 -18.31 -35.40
C GLY A 331 -54.25 -17.91 -35.41
N LYS A 332 -54.60 -16.72 -35.92
CA LYS A 332 -55.99 -16.31 -36.20
C LYS A 332 -56.32 -16.56 -37.67
N TYR A 333 -57.49 -17.14 -37.93
CA TYR A 333 -57.93 -17.58 -39.26
C TYR A 333 -59.26 -16.92 -39.64
N GLY A 334 -59.42 -16.55 -40.92
CA GLY A 334 -60.68 -16.05 -41.45
C GLY A 334 -60.50 -15.05 -42.58
N PRO A 335 -61.56 -14.75 -43.34
CA PRO A 335 -61.52 -13.72 -44.40
C PRO A 335 -61.36 -12.30 -43.84
N ASP A 336 -61.81 -12.06 -42.60
CA ASP A 336 -61.70 -10.80 -41.87
C ASP A 336 -60.94 -11.04 -40.54
N ILE A 337 -59.61 -10.93 -40.55
CA ILE A 337 -58.78 -11.15 -39.36
C ILE A 337 -58.71 -9.87 -38.53
N GLU A 338 -59.37 -9.86 -37.37
CA GLU A 338 -59.20 -8.80 -36.37
C GLU A 338 -57.95 -9.07 -35.50
N LEU A 339 -56.95 -8.20 -35.65
CA LEU A 339 -55.73 -8.19 -34.85
C LEU A 339 -55.77 -7.08 -33.81
N ASN A 340 -55.31 -7.39 -32.60
CA ASN A 340 -55.00 -6.46 -31.55
C ASN A 340 -53.47 -6.33 -31.40
N ALA A 341 -53.02 -5.39 -30.56
CA ALA A 341 -51.59 -5.14 -30.37
C ALA A 341 -50.79 -6.38 -29.96
N SER A 342 -51.38 -7.28 -29.17
CA SER A 342 -50.71 -8.52 -28.74
C SER A 342 -50.54 -9.54 -29.87
N ASP A 343 -51.45 -9.54 -30.86
CA ASP A 343 -51.39 -10.50 -31.98
C ASP A 343 -50.21 -10.24 -32.93
N VAL A 344 -49.60 -9.06 -32.89
CA VAL A 344 -48.45 -8.68 -33.73
C VAL A 344 -47.23 -8.24 -32.93
N GLY A 345 -47.28 -8.40 -31.60
CA GLY A 345 -46.23 -7.89 -30.70
C GLY A 345 -46.03 -6.37 -30.81
N ALA A 346 -47.08 -5.63 -31.19
CA ALA A 346 -47.01 -4.18 -31.32
C ALA A 346 -46.94 -3.54 -29.94
N ILE A 347 -45.93 -2.68 -29.77
CA ILE A 347 -45.76 -1.83 -28.60
C ILE A 347 -46.76 -0.67 -28.68
N SER A 348 -47.34 -0.29 -27.55
CA SER A 348 -48.27 0.83 -27.51
C SER A 348 -47.55 2.12 -27.91
N ALA A 349 -48.21 2.98 -28.68
CA ALA A 349 -47.67 4.30 -29.01
C ALA A 349 -47.37 5.14 -27.76
N THR A 350 -48.05 4.86 -26.63
CA THR A 350 -47.83 5.51 -25.34
C THR A 350 -46.55 5.06 -24.64
N GLU A 351 -45.96 3.93 -25.03
CA GLU A 351 -44.71 3.43 -24.47
C GLU A 351 -43.48 3.98 -25.21
N LYS A 352 -43.66 4.56 -26.40
CA LYS A 352 -42.55 5.11 -27.20
C LYS A 352 -42.01 6.40 -26.57
N GLY A 353 -40.72 6.40 -26.23
CA GLY A 353 -40.04 7.55 -25.63
C GLY A 353 -40.50 7.91 -24.21
N ALA A 354 -41.32 7.07 -23.59
CA ALA A 354 -41.77 7.24 -22.21
C ALA A 354 -40.73 6.66 -21.23
N PRO A 355 -40.62 7.21 -20.00
CA PRO A 355 -39.82 6.58 -18.94
C PRO A 355 -40.26 5.12 -18.69
N ASN A 356 -39.30 4.19 -18.64
CA ASN A 356 -39.53 2.74 -18.57
C ASN A 356 -40.27 2.12 -19.78
N GLY A 357 -40.36 2.85 -20.90
CA GLY A 357 -40.93 2.39 -22.15
C GLY A 357 -39.88 1.95 -23.18
N VAL A 358 -40.21 2.08 -24.46
CA VAL A 358 -39.34 1.71 -25.58
C VAL A 358 -38.67 2.96 -26.17
N PRO A 359 -37.32 3.01 -26.19
CA PRO A 359 -36.59 4.13 -26.78
C PRO A 359 -36.89 4.31 -28.26
N THR A 360 -37.00 5.56 -28.71
CA THR A 360 -37.08 5.88 -30.15
C THR A 360 -35.68 6.18 -30.71
N LEU A 361 -35.52 6.13 -32.02
CA LEU A 361 -34.28 6.54 -32.70
C LEU A 361 -34.47 7.88 -33.42
N ASP A 362 -33.41 8.69 -33.47
CA ASP A 362 -33.32 9.90 -34.28
C ASP A 362 -33.03 9.58 -35.76
N GLU A 363 -32.91 10.63 -36.59
CA GLU A 363 -32.61 10.52 -38.03
C GLU A 363 -31.27 9.82 -38.34
N ASN A 364 -30.38 9.71 -37.35
CA ASN A 364 -29.09 9.03 -37.44
C ASN A 364 -29.11 7.62 -36.84
N GLY A 365 -30.29 7.12 -36.41
CA GLY A 365 -30.44 5.80 -35.83
C GLY A 365 -29.95 5.67 -34.39
N LYS A 366 -29.83 6.78 -33.64
CA LYS A 366 -29.42 6.79 -32.23
C LYS A 366 -30.58 7.13 -31.30
N VAL A 367 -30.53 6.65 -30.06
CA VAL A 367 -31.50 7.06 -29.04
C VAL A 367 -31.26 8.54 -28.68
N PRO A 368 -32.28 9.42 -28.79
CA PRO A 368 -32.18 10.81 -28.39
C PRO A 368 -31.70 10.99 -26.95
N ALA A 369 -30.86 12.01 -26.72
CA ALA A 369 -30.21 12.22 -25.43
C ALA A 369 -31.18 12.53 -24.27
N ASP A 370 -32.37 13.06 -24.57
CA ASP A 370 -33.45 13.31 -23.61
C ASP A 370 -34.14 12.02 -23.12
N GLN A 371 -33.89 10.88 -23.77
CA GLN A 371 -34.38 9.55 -23.35
C GLN A 371 -33.31 8.74 -22.58
N ILE A 372 -32.12 9.29 -22.38
CA ILE A 372 -31.01 8.65 -21.68
C ILE A 372 -30.83 9.33 -20.33
N ASP A 373 -30.91 8.56 -19.25
CA ASP A 373 -30.56 9.06 -17.92
C ASP A 373 -29.04 9.20 -17.80
N SER A 374 -28.56 10.44 -17.90
CA SER A 374 -27.14 10.77 -17.76
C SER A 374 -26.71 11.02 -16.31
N SER A 375 -27.59 10.84 -15.31
CA SER A 375 -27.35 11.26 -13.92
C SER A 375 -26.27 10.46 -13.16
N GLY A 376 -25.68 9.43 -13.78
CA GLY A 376 -24.56 8.65 -13.23
C GLY A 376 -23.33 8.53 -14.14
N TYR A 377 -23.31 9.22 -15.28
CA TYR A 377 -22.20 9.16 -16.23
C TYR A 377 -21.37 10.44 -16.15
N ALA A 378 -20.06 10.28 -16.06
CA ALA A 378 -19.11 11.40 -16.20
C ALA A 378 -19.36 12.10 -17.54
N PRO A 379 -19.46 13.45 -17.57
CA PRO A 379 -19.63 14.18 -18.82
C PRO A 379 -18.48 13.84 -19.78
N GLN A 380 -18.76 13.85 -21.09
CA GLN A 380 -17.78 13.48 -22.13
C GLN A 380 -16.46 14.27 -22.03
N THR A 381 -16.50 15.47 -21.46
CA THR A 381 -15.34 16.30 -21.15
C THR A 381 -14.40 15.67 -20.11
N GLU A 382 -14.94 14.99 -19.10
CA GLU A 382 -14.14 14.31 -18.07
C GLU A 382 -13.47 13.04 -18.62
N PHE A 383 -14.14 12.30 -19.52
CA PHE A 383 -13.51 11.18 -20.22
C PHE A 383 -12.38 11.62 -21.15
N ALA A 384 -12.57 12.74 -21.87
CA ALA A 384 -11.52 13.33 -22.69
C ALA A 384 -10.31 13.76 -21.84
N GLN A 385 -10.56 14.35 -20.67
CA GLN A 385 -9.51 14.79 -19.76
C GLN A 385 -8.75 13.63 -19.12
N LEU A 386 -9.44 12.54 -18.77
CA LEU A 386 -8.82 11.29 -18.31
C LEU A 386 -7.98 10.64 -19.41
N GLN A 387 -8.46 10.65 -20.66
CA GLN A 387 -7.71 10.13 -21.79
C GLN A 387 -6.44 10.95 -22.04
N ASP A 388 -6.52 12.28 -21.95
CA ASP A 388 -5.37 13.18 -22.01
C ASP A 388 -4.40 12.96 -20.84
N ASP A 389 -4.90 12.71 -19.63
CA ASP A 389 -4.07 12.38 -18.46
C ASP A 389 -3.34 11.04 -18.64
N VAL A 390 -4.02 10.01 -19.16
CA VAL A 390 -3.43 8.70 -19.46
C VAL A 390 -2.40 8.83 -20.57
N THR A 391 -2.70 9.55 -21.65
CA THR A 391 -1.76 9.77 -22.75
C THR A 391 -0.55 10.60 -22.28
N ARG A 392 -0.75 11.60 -21.42
CA ARG A 392 0.35 12.38 -20.82
C ARG A 392 1.20 11.52 -19.89
N HIS A 393 0.58 10.63 -19.10
CA HIS A 393 1.31 9.69 -18.25
C HIS A 393 2.07 8.63 -19.06
N GLN A 394 1.50 8.15 -20.17
CA GLN A 394 2.20 7.25 -21.10
C GLN A 394 3.34 7.93 -21.85
N ALA A 395 3.24 9.25 -22.08
CA ALA A 395 4.29 10.08 -22.66
C ALA A 395 5.25 10.68 -21.61
N ASP A 396 5.00 10.45 -20.32
CA ASP A 396 5.86 10.92 -19.22
C ASP A 396 7.00 9.92 -18.99
N ASP A 397 8.09 10.12 -19.72
CA ASP A 397 9.35 9.37 -19.53
C ASP A 397 10.11 9.77 -18.24
N VAL A 398 9.62 10.75 -17.47
CA VAL A 398 10.32 11.31 -16.29
C VAL A 398 10.05 10.49 -15.01
N LYS A 399 9.14 9.51 -15.04
CA LYS A 399 8.75 8.75 -13.82
C LYS A 399 9.18 7.30 -13.71
N HIS A 400 9.99 6.77 -14.60
CA HIS A 400 10.63 5.49 -14.37
C HIS A 400 12.09 5.63 -14.74
N ILE A 401 12.99 5.48 -13.76
CA ILE A 401 14.39 5.19 -14.08
C ILE A 401 14.38 4.13 -15.17
N THR A 402 14.94 4.47 -16.31
CA THR A 402 14.95 3.57 -17.46
C THR A 402 15.58 2.25 -17.03
N ALA A 403 15.27 1.15 -17.73
CA ALA A 403 15.93 -0.13 -17.45
C ALA A 403 17.47 0.01 -17.50
N ALA A 404 17.97 0.90 -18.36
CA ALA A 404 19.37 1.29 -18.43
C ALA A 404 19.84 1.99 -17.15
N GLU A 405 19.14 3.03 -16.68
CA GLU A 405 19.50 3.75 -15.45
C GLU A 405 19.41 2.87 -14.19
N ARG A 406 18.42 1.97 -14.11
CA ARG A 406 18.32 0.98 -13.03
C ARG A 406 19.50 0.01 -13.04
N THR A 407 19.89 -0.46 -14.23
CA THR A 407 21.06 -1.32 -14.40
C THR A 407 22.33 -0.60 -14.00
N SER A 408 22.51 0.65 -14.43
CA SER A 408 23.65 1.48 -14.06
C SER A 408 23.69 1.79 -12.56
N TRP A 409 22.55 2.02 -11.90
CA TRP A 409 22.48 2.26 -10.47
C TRP A 409 22.80 1.00 -9.67
N ASN A 410 22.21 -0.15 -10.03
CA ASN A 410 22.52 -1.45 -9.41
C ASN A 410 23.97 -1.88 -9.62
N ALA A 411 24.63 -1.43 -10.69
CA ALA A 411 26.04 -1.72 -10.93
C ALA A 411 27.02 -0.90 -10.06
N LYS A 412 26.56 0.17 -9.39
CA LYS A 412 27.43 1.01 -8.55
C LYS A 412 27.84 0.34 -7.24
N GLU A 413 27.07 -0.62 -6.75
CA GLU A 413 27.40 -1.42 -5.57
C GLU A 413 26.80 -2.81 -5.74
N THR A 414 27.63 -3.85 -5.71
CA THR A 414 27.17 -5.23 -5.71
C THR A 414 27.04 -5.76 -4.28
N PRO A 415 26.18 -6.75 -4.02
CA PRO A 415 26.13 -7.42 -2.72
C PRO A 415 27.51 -7.94 -2.28
N ASP A 416 28.31 -8.42 -3.23
CA ASP A 416 29.69 -8.85 -3.01
C ASP A 416 30.63 -7.67 -2.65
N GLY A 417 30.49 -6.52 -3.32
CA GLY A 417 31.22 -5.29 -2.98
C GLY A 417 30.94 -4.79 -1.57
N ALA A 418 29.66 -4.84 -1.16
CA ALA A 418 29.25 -4.51 0.20
C ALA A 418 29.80 -5.52 1.22
N ARG A 419 29.79 -6.82 0.90
CA ARG A 419 30.36 -7.87 1.74
C ARG A 419 31.87 -7.69 1.95
N ILE A 420 32.62 -7.39 0.89
CA ILE A 420 34.06 -7.12 0.98
C ILE A 420 34.35 -5.96 1.95
N LYS A 421 33.54 -4.89 1.92
CA LYS A 421 33.73 -3.72 2.80
C LYS A 421 33.48 -4.04 4.27
N VAL A 422 32.49 -4.89 4.57
CA VAL A 422 32.18 -5.32 5.95
C VAL A 422 33.24 -6.30 6.46
N GLU A 423 33.67 -7.26 5.63
CA GLU A 423 34.61 -8.30 6.05
C GLU A 423 36.07 -7.81 6.16
N GLN A 424 36.35 -6.57 5.74
CA GLN A 424 37.66 -5.94 5.89
C GLN A 424 38.04 -5.58 7.34
N THR A 425 37.14 -5.72 8.31
CA THR A 425 37.36 -5.26 9.69
C THR A 425 37.84 -6.35 10.66
N ASP A 426 37.60 -7.64 10.38
CA ASP A 426 37.85 -8.74 11.34
C ASP A 426 38.63 -9.93 10.74
N PHE A 427 39.90 -9.69 10.36
CA PHE A 427 40.74 -10.74 9.80
C PHE A 427 41.43 -11.63 10.85
N LYS A 428 41.42 -12.94 10.62
CA LYS A 428 42.29 -13.91 11.27
C LYS A 428 43.69 -13.84 10.64
N THR A 429 44.74 -13.76 11.44
CA THR A 429 46.13 -13.62 10.94
C THR A 429 46.90 -14.93 11.08
N TYR A 430 47.55 -15.36 9.99
CA TYR A 430 48.40 -16.55 9.92
C TYR A 430 49.79 -16.16 9.43
N LYS A 431 50.84 -16.64 10.10
CA LYS A 431 52.23 -16.34 9.75
C LYS A 431 52.97 -17.62 9.39
N SER A 432 53.74 -17.60 8.30
CA SER A 432 54.49 -18.76 7.80
C SER A 432 55.82 -18.33 7.17
N GLY A 433 56.66 -19.31 6.81
CA GLY A 433 57.97 -19.05 6.20
C GLY A 433 58.94 -18.34 7.16
N LYS A 434 59.09 -18.85 8.39
CA LYS A 434 60.02 -18.30 9.39
C LYS A 434 61.47 -18.58 8.99
N ASP A 435 62.29 -17.56 8.94
CA ASP A 435 63.71 -17.65 8.61
C ASP A 435 64.62 -17.92 9.83
N SER A 436 65.94 -17.95 9.61
CA SER A 436 66.95 -18.19 10.65
C SER A 436 67.06 -17.08 11.70
N ASN A 437 66.65 -15.85 11.36
CA ASN A 437 66.61 -14.71 12.29
C ASN A 437 65.24 -14.61 12.99
N GLY A 438 64.33 -15.55 12.72
CA GLY A 438 63.02 -15.65 13.33
C GLY A 438 61.95 -14.77 12.70
N ILE A 439 62.20 -14.17 11.53
CA ILE A 439 61.26 -13.33 10.81
C ILE A 439 60.34 -14.20 9.95
N PHE A 440 59.02 -13.97 10.06
CA PHE A 440 58.04 -14.63 9.19
C PHE A 440 57.93 -13.86 7.87
N THR A 441 58.32 -14.52 6.78
CA THR A 441 58.33 -13.90 5.44
C THR A 441 56.96 -13.83 4.79
N THR A 442 55.99 -14.62 5.27
CA THR A 442 54.62 -14.61 4.74
C THR A 442 53.60 -14.39 5.85
N VAL A 443 52.68 -13.45 5.63
CA VAL A 443 51.53 -13.19 6.49
C VAL A 443 50.26 -13.24 5.66
N GLU A 444 49.32 -14.09 6.05
CA GLU A 444 48.02 -14.28 5.41
C GLU A 444 46.91 -13.80 6.35
N TYR A 445 46.06 -12.92 5.85
CA TYR A 445 44.86 -12.44 6.51
C TYR A 445 43.66 -13.15 5.90
N LYS A 446 42.96 -13.94 6.71
CA LYS A 446 41.80 -14.73 6.30
C LYS A 446 40.52 -14.16 6.90
N ARG A 447 39.42 -14.27 6.16
CA ARG A 447 38.09 -13.86 6.62
C ARG A 447 37.54 -14.84 7.66
N SER A 448 36.36 -14.56 8.21
CA SER A 448 35.69 -15.42 9.18
C SER A 448 35.45 -16.84 8.66
N ASP A 449 35.12 -16.97 7.38
CA ASP A 449 34.91 -18.22 6.64
C ASP A 449 36.20 -18.96 6.20
N GLU A 450 37.36 -18.45 6.62
CA GLU A 450 38.69 -18.96 6.28
C GLU A 450 39.16 -18.73 4.83
N SER A 451 38.38 -18.03 4.01
CA SER A 451 38.84 -17.56 2.69
C SER A 451 40.00 -16.56 2.84
N LEU A 452 40.97 -16.61 1.92
CA LEU A 452 42.12 -15.70 1.93
C LEU A 452 41.68 -14.31 1.44
N ALA A 453 41.92 -13.27 2.23
CA ALA A 453 41.61 -11.90 1.84
C ALA A 453 42.86 -11.14 1.40
N ILE A 454 43.95 -11.28 2.16
CA ILE A 454 45.20 -10.54 1.91
C ILE A 454 46.39 -11.46 2.17
N LYS A 455 47.39 -11.44 1.29
CA LYS A 455 48.67 -12.11 1.48
C LYS A 455 49.81 -11.12 1.34
N SER A 456 50.60 -10.99 2.39
CA SER A 456 51.80 -10.16 2.45
C SER A 456 53.04 -11.05 2.42
N VAL A 457 53.94 -10.82 1.47
CA VAL A 457 55.20 -11.58 1.32
C VAL A 457 56.39 -10.64 1.33
N LEU A 458 57.34 -10.87 2.23
CA LEU A 458 58.64 -10.22 2.27
C LEU A 458 59.62 -10.98 1.37
N SER A 459 60.37 -10.26 0.56
CA SER A 459 61.35 -10.80 -0.39
C SER A 459 62.44 -9.76 -0.71
N GLY A 460 63.47 -10.19 -1.44
CA GLY A 460 64.64 -9.35 -1.71
C GLY A 460 65.50 -9.07 -0.47
N GLY A 461 66.67 -8.46 -0.66
CA GLY A 461 67.57 -8.15 0.45
C GLY A 461 68.09 -9.37 1.20
N THR A 462 68.50 -9.16 2.45
CA THR A 462 68.99 -10.21 3.35
C THR A 462 68.37 -10.01 4.72
N SER A 463 67.81 -11.07 5.28
CA SER A 463 67.23 -11.05 6.64
C SER A 463 68.21 -10.46 7.66
N PRO A 464 67.75 -9.58 8.57
CA PRO A 464 66.35 -9.20 8.82
C PRO A 464 65.78 -8.12 7.87
N ASN A 465 66.61 -7.54 6.99
CA ASN A 465 66.27 -6.36 6.20
C ASN A 465 65.89 -6.73 4.76
N TYR A 466 64.62 -7.13 4.59
CA TYR A 466 64.02 -7.43 3.30
C TYR A 466 63.72 -6.15 2.52
N THR A 467 64.10 -6.08 1.25
CA THR A 467 63.95 -4.83 0.47
C THR A 467 62.60 -4.70 -0.24
N THR A 468 61.78 -5.76 -0.26
CA THR A 468 60.52 -5.79 -0.99
C THR A 468 59.41 -6.42 -0.18
N ARG A 469 58.23 -5.79 -0.15
CA ARG A 469 56.99 -6.37 0.36
C ARG A 469 55.93 -6.40 -0.72
N THR A 470 55.41 -7.58 -1.04
CA THR A 470 54.30 -7.73 -1.97
C THR A 470 53.02 -8.02 -1.19
N ILE A 471 52.00 -7.18 -1.34
CA ILE A 471 50.66 -7.36 -0.77
C ILE A 471 49.68 -7.70 -1.90
N THR A 472 49.12 -8.90 -1.85
CA THR A 472 48.10 -9.38 -2.78
C THR A 472 46.74 -9.40 -2.07
N TYR A 473 45.74 -8.76 -2.68
CA TYR A 473 44.35 -8.75 -2.26
C TYR A 473 43.55 -9.72 -3.12
N TYR A 474 42.73 -10.53 -2.47
CA TYR A 474 41.94 -11.58 -3.11
C TYR A 474 40.45 -11.29 -3.01
N ASP A 475 39.69 -11.79 -3.97
CA ASP A 475 38.23 -11.76 -3.98
C ASP A 475 37.64 -12.63 -2.84
N LEU A 476 36.31 -12.65 -2.74
CA LEU A 476 35.54 -13.42 -1.77
C LEU A 476 35.71 -14.93 -1.94
N ASP A 477 36.05 -15.39 -3.14
CA ASP A 477 36.40 -16.80 -3.39
C ASP A 477 37.75 -17.23 -2.78
N GLY A 478 38.54 -16.26 -2.29
CA GLY A 478 39.85 -16.48 -1.68
C GLY A 478 40.95 -16.94 -2.62
N THR A 479 40.73 -16.91 -3.94
CA THR A 479 41.68 -17.41 -4.95
C THR A 479 41.90 -16.43 -6.11
N THR A 480 40.87 -15.69 -6.51
CA THR A 480 40.96 -14.68 -7.57
C THR A 480 41.70 -13.45 -7.05
N VAL A 481 42.77 -13.05 -7.73
CA VAL A 481 43.56 -11.86 -7.37
C VAL A 481 42.84 -10.61 -7.86
N GLN A 482 42.49 -9.73 -6.93
CA GLN A 482 41.85 -8.44 -7.23
C GLN A 482 42.87 -7.33 -7.44
N LYS A 483 43.92 -7.30 -6.61
CA LYS A 483 44.96 -6.26 -6.67
C LYS A 483 46.25 -6.80 -6.08
N THR A 484 47.37 -6.44 -6.69
CA THR A 484 48.69 -6.65 -6.11
C THR A 484 49.39 -5.32 -6.01
N THR A 485 49.90 -5.00 -4.82
CA THR A 485 50.73 -3.83 -4.57
C THR A 485 52.10 -4.31 -4.11
N THR A 486 53.15 -3.80 -4.74
CA THR A 486 54.53 -4.07 -4.34
C THR A 486 55.13 -2.81 -3.77
N PHE A 487 55.66 -2.92 -2.55
CA PHE A 487 56.32 -1.85 -1.83
C PHE A 487 57.82 -2.09 -1.77
N THR A 488 58.57 -1.01 -1.90
CA THR A 488 60.02 -0.99 -1.68
C THR A 488 60.29 -0.59 -0.23
N LEU A 489 61.05 -1.41 0.48
CA LEU A 489 61.43 -1.21 1.87
C LEU A 489 62.86 -0.66 1.94
N SER A 490 63.05 0.43 2.69
CA SER A 490 64.37 1.04 2.92
C SER A 490 64.66 1.16 4.41
N TYR A 491 65.92 0.97 4.78
CA TYR A 491 66.40 0.92 6.16
C TYR A 491 67.53 1.94 6.37
N ASP A 492 67.70 2.40 7.60
CA ASP A 492 68.86 3.22 7.98
C ASP A 492 70.11 2.36 8.27
N ALA A 493 71.18 3.02 8.75
CA ALA A 493 72.45 2.37 9.05
C ALA A 493 72.39 1.41 10.24
N ASP A 494 71.43 1.60 11.15
CA ASP A 494 71.22 0.77 12.33
C ASP A 494 70.30 -0.44 12.02
N GLY A 495 69.67 -0.43 10.84
CA GLY A 495 68.82 -1.50 10.34
C GLY A 495 67.33 -1.30 10.64
N ASP A 496 66.92 -0.11 11.07
CA ASP A 496 65.54 0.24 11.34
C ASP A 496 64.82 0.64 10.04
N LEU A 497 63.56 0.21 9.89
CA LEU A 497 62.76 0.50 8.69
C LEU A 497 62.37 1.99 8.68
N ILE A 498 62.82 2.71 7.65
CA ILE A 498 62.58 4.15 7.51
C ILE A 498 61.58 4.50 6.40
N SER A 499 61.33 3.60 5.45
CA SER A 499 60.37 3.85 4.37
C SER A 499 59.77 2.57 3.81
N GLU A 500 58.47 2.61 3.51
CA GLU A 500 57.71 1.62 2.75
C GLU A 500 56.86 2.39 1.72
N VAL A 501 57.19 2.28 0.43
CA VAL A 501 56.55 3.04 -0.67
C VAL A 501 56.21 2.20 -1.87
#